data_AF-A0A4Q4BUD1-F1
#
_entry.id   AF-A0A4Q4BUD1-F1
#
_cell.length_a   1.000
_cell.length_b   1.000
_cell.length_c   1.000
_cell.angle_alpha   90.00
_cell.angle_beta   90.00
_cell.angle_gamma   90.00
#
_symmetry.space_group_name_H-M   'P 1'
#
loop_
_entity.id
_entity.type
_entity.pdbx_description
1 polymer ?
#
loop_
_entity_poly.entity_id
_entity_poly.type
_entity_poly.pdbx_seq_one_letter_code
_entity_poly.pdbx_strand_id
1 'polypeptide(L)'
;MNASVVFAPLVGWPLIYALAGVAFVLVAFALWRGLSGWWLRALALAALVLALANPALQEEERQNLSDIVILVVDDSASQALGDRKAQTEASVAAVQAEIAQMPNTELRIHRVGDGEEDAGTLALTALSEALAEEPRARVAGAILITDGRVHDLGVVPNLPAPLQVLLTGKEADWDRRIVVKNAPAFAIIGEEFKLDLKVEDTGAPPALGSEVELTISVDTDEPVTYTVPLNEDLELPVTLPHGGANVLQFSVAPVDGEITDRNNALAVQINGVRDRLRVLLVSGEPHAGERVWRNLLKSDAAVDLVHFTILRPPEKQDGVPVDELSLIAFPTRELFVEKIKEFDLIIFDRYRMRGILPMSYIDNVVNYVREGGTVLVAAGPEFGAVDSLYRSPLAEILPVAPTAQVIEQGFRPKITELGRRHPVTEGLEKDAPEGGWGRWFRQIEVQQTAGQVLMSGANDLPLL
;
A
#
# COMPACT_ATOMS: atom_id res chain seq x y z
N MET A 1 55.86 11.63 -30.49
CA MET A 1 55.79 12.44 -31.73
C MET A 1 56.17 11.52 -32.87
N ASN A 2 55.20 11.12 -33.69
CA ASN A 2 55.47 10.35 -34.91
C ASN A 2 55.24 11.30 -36.08
N ALA A 3 56.30 11.67 -36.79
CA ALA A 3 56.18 12.41 -38.05
C ALA A 3 56.17 11.39 -39.19
N SER A 4 55.12 11.39 -40.00
CA SER A 4 55.05 10.59 -41.22
C SER A 4 55.01 11.51 -42.44
N VAL A 5 55.71 11.11 -43.51
CA VAL A 5 55.64 11.80 -44.80
C VAL A 5 54.48 11.19 -45.57
N VAL A 6 53.47 11.99 -45.86
CA VAL A 6 52.30 11.57 -46.63
C VAL A 6 52.31 12.31 -47.97
N PHE A 7 52.06 11.59 -49.06
CA PHE A 7 51.93 12.19 -50.39
C PHE A 7 50.47 12.55 -50.64
N ALA A 8 50.19 13.86 -50.74
CA ALA A 8 48.86 14.40 -50.99
C ALA A 8 48.80 14.98 -52.42
N PRO A 9 48.75 14.11 -53.47
CA PRO A 9 49.00 14.53 -54.83
C PRO A 9 47.95 15.53 -55.33
N LEU A 10 48.39 16.58 -56.02
CA LEU A 10 47.52 17.63 -56.56
C LEU A 10 46.61 17.13 -57.68
N VAL A 11 46.99 16.02 -58.31
CA VAL A 11 46.24 15.34 -59.38
C VAL A 11 46.27 13.84 -59.15
N GLY A 12 45.33 13.08 -59.73
CA GLY A 12 45.26 11.64 -59.49
C GLY A 12 46.57 10.89 -59.83
N TRP A 13 46.94 9.93 -59.00
CA TRP A 13 48.15 9.09 -59.16
C TRP A 13 48.38 8.55 -60.58
N PRO A 14 47.34 8.08 -61.33
CA PRO A 14 47.53 7.61 -62.70
C PRO A 14 48.11 8.69 -63.63
N LEU A 15 47.71 9.95 -63.45
CA LEU A 15 48.21 11.06 -64.25
C LEU A 15 49.66 11.39 -63.89
N ILE A 16 50.03 11.33 -62.61
CA ILE A 16 51.41 11.51 -62.16
C ILE A 16 52.30 10.42 -62.75
N TYR A 17 51.88 9.15 -62.71
CA TYR A 17 52.64 8.06 -63.31
C TYR A 17 52.75 8.21 -64.83
N ALA A 18 51.69 8.64 -65.52
CA ALA A 18 51.74 8.92 -66.96
C ALA A 18 52.72 10.05 -67.29
N LEU A 19 52.68 11.16 -66.55
CA LEU A 19 53.60 12.30 -66.72
C LEU A 19 55.04 11.92 -66.39
N ALA A 20 55.27 11.12 -65.34
CA ALA A 20 56.58 10.59 -64.99
C ALA A 20 57.11 9.66 -66.11
N GLY A 21 56.26 8.82 -66.70
CA GLY A 21 56.60 7.98 -67.85
C GLY A 21 56.99 8.79 -69.08
N VAL A 22 56.22 9.83 -69.41
CA VAL A 22 56.55 10.75 -70.52
C VAL A 22 57.86 11.48 -70.25
N ALA A 23 58.05 11.99 -69.03
CA ALA A 23 59.29 12.63 -68.62
C ALA A 23 60.50 11.69 -68.77
N PHE A 24 60.35 10.43 -68.37
CA PHE A 24 61.39 9.41 -68.51
C PHE A 24 61.76 9.15 -69.99
N VAL A 25 60.75 9.00 -70.87
CA VAL A 25 60.99 8.80 -72.31
C VAL A 25 61.70 10.01 -72.92
N LEU A 26 61.31 11.24 -72.56
CA LEU A 26 61.94 12.46 -73.05
C LEU A 26 63.42 12.57 -72.60
N VAL A 27 63.72 12.21 -71.35
CA VAL A 27 65.09 12.20 -70.82
C VAL A 27 65.94 11.10 -71.48
N ALA A 28 65.41 9.89 -71.59
CA ALA A 28 66.08 8.76 -72.25
C ALA A 28 66.38 9.07 -73.72
N PHE A 29 65.44 9.71 -74.43
CA PHE A 29 65.64 10.17 -75.79
C PHE A 29 66.69 11.26 -75.90
N ALA A 30 66.69 12.24 -74.98
CA ALA A 30 67.69 13.30 -74.94
C ALA A 30 69.10 12.75 -74.67
N LEU A 31 69.21 11.73 -73.82
CA LEU A 31 70.43 10.99 -73.54
C LEU A 31 70.91 10.22 -74.77
N TRP A 32 70.00 9.50 -75.44
CA TRP A 32 70.31 8.72 -76.64
C TRP A 32 70.78 9.60 -77.81
N ARG A 33 70.22 10.82 -77.93
CA ARG A 33 70.66 11.83 -78.90
C ARG A 33 71.88 12.65 -78.49
N GLY A 34 72.47 12.41 -77.31
CA GLY A 34 73.67 13.10 -76.86
C GLY A 34 73.49 14.61 -76.64
N LEU A 35 72.27 15.07 -76.32
CA LEU A 35 72.00 16.49 -76.12
C LEU A 35 72.68 17.00 -74.83
N SER A 36 73.41 18.11 -74.93
CA SER A 36 73.98 18.79 -73.77
C SER A 36 72.86 19.31 -72.85
N GLY A 37 72.99 19.12 -71.54
CA GLY A 37 72.00 19.55 -70.54
C GLY A 37 70.86 18.57 -70.25
N TRP A 38 70.96 17.31 -70.67
CA TRP A 38 69.96 16.26 -70.33
C TRP A 38 69.75 16.11 -68.81
N TRP A 39 70.80 16.28 -68.01
CA TRP A 39 70.74 16.16 -66.55
C TRP A 39 69.93 17.29 -65.90
N LEU A 40 70.02 18.52 -66.44
CA LEU A 40 69.21 19.65 -65.99
C LEU A 40 67.73 19.44 -66.31
N ARG A 41 67.42 18.89 -67.49
CA ARG A 41 66.05 18.55 -67.87
C ARG A 41 65.49 17.43 -67.00
N ALA A 42 66.29 16.42 -66.69
CA ALA A 42 65.92 15.35 -65.77
C ALA A 42 65.60 15.89 -64.37
N LEU A 43 66.44 16.79 -63.85
CA LEU A 43 66.24 17.39 -62.54
C LEU A 43 64.98 18.28 -62.51
N ALA A 44 64.75 19.09 -63.54
CA ALA A 44 63.55 19.92 -63.64
C ALA A 44 62.25 19.09 -63.72
N LEU A 45 62.25 18.02 -64.52
CA LEU A 45 61.09 17.13 -64.64
C LEU A 45 60.87 16.32 -63.35
N ALA A 46 61.94 15.88 -62.69
CA ALA A 46 61.85 15.21 -61.39
C ALA A 46 61.29 16.15 -60.31
N ALA A 47 61.74 17.41 -60.28
CA ALA A 47 61.21 18.42 -59.38
C ALA A 47 59.71 18.69 -59.64
N LEU A 48 59.29 18.73 -60.91
CA LEU A 48 57.88 18.88 -61.27
C LEU A 48 57.02 17.69 -60.81
N VAL A 49 57.48 16.46 -61.05
CA VAL A 49 56.78 15.24 -60.60
C VAL A 49 56.70 15.18 -59.07
N LEU A 50 57.78 15.53 -58.37
CA LEU A 50 57.81 15.59 -56.91
C LEU A 50 56.88 16.68 -56.36
N ALA A 51 56.82 17.85 -57.01
CA ALA A 51 55.88 18.91 -56.66
C ALA A 51 54.42 18.49 -56.88
N LEU A 52 54.12 17.74 -57.96
CA LEU A 52 52.79 17.18 -58.20
C LEU A 52 52.41 16.10 -57.19
N ALA A 53 53.39 15.30 -56.72
CA ALA A 53 53.19 14.32 -55.66
C ALA A 53 52.98 14.97 -54.28
N ASN A 54 53.40 16.24 -54.11
CA ASN A 54 53.16 17.10 -52.96
C ASN A 54 53.39 16.38 -51.60
N PRO A 55 54.65 16.06 -51.27
CA PRO A 55 54.98 15.46 -49.98
C PRO A 55 54.68 16.45 -48.85
N ALA A 56 53.76 16.07 -47.96
CA ALA A 56 53.41 16.82 -46.77
C ALA A 56 53.96 16.10 -45.53
N LEU A 57 54.52 16.86 -44.60
CA LEU A 57 54.89 16.36 -43.29
C LEU A 57 53.63 16.38 -42.40
N GLN A 58 53.14 15.21 -42.02
CA GLN A 58 52.01 15.11 -41.10
C GLN A 58 52.55 14.87 -39.70
N GLU A 59 52.37 15.86 -38.82
CA GLU A 59 52.62 15.73 -37.39
C GLU A 59 51.30 15.40 -36.70
N GLU A 60 51.23 14.24 -36.06
CA GLU A 60 50.07 13.83 -35.27
C GLU A 60 50.31 14.20 -33.80
N GLU A 61 49.62 15.24 -33.32
CA GLU A 61 49.60 15.61 -31.90
C GLU A 61 48.47 14.84 -31.21
N ARG A 62 48.82 13.80 -30.44
CA ARG A 62 47.87 13.03 -29.63
C ARG A 62 47.88 13.57 -28.20
N GLN A 63 46.74 14.04 -27.73
CA GLN A 63 46.51 14.31 -26.32
C GLN A 63 45.78 13.11 -25.72
N ASN A 64 46.46 12.36 -24.85
CA ASN A 64 45.81 11.30 -24.09
C ASN A 64 44.91 11.97 -23.03
N LEU A 65 43.64 11.59 -23.01
CA LEU A 65 42.72 12.01 -21.95
C LEU A 65 43.03 11.22 -20.69
N SER A 66 42.79 11.82 -19.53
CA SER A 66 42.92 11.14 -18.24
C SER A 66 41.82 10.12 -18.02
N ASP A 67 42.20 9.01 -17.42
CA ASP A 67 41.31 7.95 -16.95
C ASP A 67 40.62 8.40 -15.65
N ILE A 68 39.38 7.98 -15.45
CA ILE A 68 38.56 8.36 -14.30
C ILE A 68 38.22 7.11 -13.50
N VAL A 69 38.50 7.16 -12.20
CA VAL A 69 38.04 6.17 -11.22
C VAL A 69 36.98 6.81 -10.35
N ILE A 70 35.81 6.17 -10.29
CA ILE A 70 34.70 6.62 -9.45
C ILE A 70 34.78 5.88 -8.13
N LEU A 71 34.82 6.62 -7.02
CA LEU A 71 34.74 6.09 -5.67
C LEU A 71 33.41 6.52 -5.06
N VAL A 72 32.53 5.54 -4.83
CA VAL A 72 31.29 5.74 -4.09
C VAL A 72 31.53 5.33 -2.64
N VAL A 73 31.24 6.24 -1.72
CA VAL A 73 31.43 6.07 -0.29
C VAL A 73 30.06 6.09 0.37
N ASP A 74 29.69 4.98 0.99
CA ASP A 74 28.52 4.89 1.83
C ASP A 74 28.79 5.61 3.17
N ASP A 75 27.99 6.64 3.45
CA ASP A 75 27.95 7.44 4.68
C ASP A 75 26.57 7.33 5.35
N SER A 76 25.80 6.28 5.05
CA SER A 76 24.50 5.98 5.66
C SER A 76 24.61 5.75 7.17
N ALA A 77 23.45 5.73 7.87
CA ALA A 77 23.42 5.51 9.31
C ALA A 77 24.09 4.17 9.73
N SER A 78 24.09 3.15 8.87
CA SER A 78 24.72 1.85 9.16
C SER A 78 26.26 1.92 9.18
N GLN A 79 26.85 2.94 8.56
CA GLN A 79 28.29 3.21 8.56
C GLN A 79 28.76 3.93 9.81
N ALA A 80 27.85 4.50 10.59
CA ALA A 80 28.15 5.08 11.89
C ALA A 80 28.26 4.02 13.01
N LEU A 81 27.95 2.75 12.72
CA LEU A 81 27.94 1.67 13.72
C LEU A 81 29.37 1.15 14.02
N GLY A 82 29.72 1.10 15.31
CA GLY A 82 31.01 0.61 15.78
C GLY A 82 32.21 1.37 15.19
N ASP A 83 33.18 0.61 14.67
CA ASP A 83 34.41 1.17 14.09
C ASP A 83 34.30 1.48 12.59
N ARG A 84 33.13 1.26 11.97
CA ARG A 84 32.94 1.31 10.51
C ARG A 84 33.31 2.68 9.93
N LYS A 85 32.86 3.77 10.55
CA LYS A 85 33.22 5.13 10.13
C LYS A 85 34.74 5.35 10.02
N ALA A 86 35.50 4.83 10.98
CA ALA A 86 36.96 4.94 10.95
C ALA A 86 37.57 4.07 9.83
N GLN A 87 37.01 2.88 9.58
CA GLN A 87 37.41 2.03 8.46
C GLN A 87 37.10 2.67 7.10
N THR A 88 35.93 3.31 6.96
CA THR A 88 35.52 4.02 5.75
C THR A 88 36.50 5.15 5.42
N GLU A 89 36.76 6.04 6.39
CA GLU A 89 37.69 7.16 6.18
C GLU A 89 39.12 6.68 5.90
N ALA A 90 39.59 5.64 6.60
CA ALA A 90 40.89 5.04 6.32
C ALA A 90 40.97 4.43 4.91
N SER A 91 39.90 3.78 4.45
CA SER A 91 39.82 3.20 3.11
C SER A 91 39.77 4.27 2.02
N VAL A 92 39.01 5.35 2.23
CA VAL A 92 38.99 6.52 1.34
C VAL A 92 40.38 7.12 1.21
N ALA A 93 41.07 7.34 2.33
CA ALA A 93 42.43 7.88 2.32
C ALA A 93 43.43 6.96 1.61
N ALA A 94 43.33 5.63 1.81
CA ALA A 94 44.17 4.65 1.14
C ALA A 94 43.96 4.63 -0.38
N VAL A 95 42.70 4.58 -0.83
CA VAL A 95 42.33 4.62 -2.26
C VAL A 95 42.81 5.92 -2.90
N GLN A 96 42.62 7.05 -2.23
CA GLN A 96 43.08 8.36 -2.71
C GLN A 96 44.62 8.41 -2.85
N ALA A 97 45.35 7.83 -1.89
CA ALA A 97 46.81 7.77 -1.94
C ALA A 97 47.34 6.85 -3.05
N GLU A 98 46.67 5.74 -3.34
CA GLU A 98 47.04 4.84 -4.44
C GLU A 98 46.76 5.47 -5.81
N ILE A 99 45.58 6.08 -5.99
CA ILE A 99 45.20 6.68 -7.28
C ILE A 99 46.06 7.92 -7.57
N ALA A 100 46.44 8.69 -6.56
CA ALA A 100 47.34 9.84 -6.74
C ALA A 100 48.74 9.44 -7.26
N GLN A 101 49.15 8.18 -7.11
CA GLN A 101 50.41 7.66 -7.66
C GLN A 101 50.28 7.17 -9.10
N MET A 102 49.06 7.00 -9.62
CA MET A 102 48.81 6.57 -10.99
C MET A 102 48.91 7.76 -11.96
N PRO A 103 49.76 7.69 -13.00
CA PRO A 103 49.84 8.75 -13.99
C PRO A 103 48.58 8.80 -14.83
N ASN A 104 48.09 10.00 -15.14
CA ASN A 104 46.94 10.22 -16.02
C ASN A 104 45.60 9.66 -15.46
N THR A 105 45.46 9.54 -14.14
CA THR A 105 44.22 9.07 -13.50
C THR A 105 43.64 10.13 -12.56
N GLU A 106 42.33 10.32 -12.62
CA GLU A 106 41.56 11.21 -11.75
C GLU A 106 40.60 10.39 -10.86
N LEU A 107 40.50 10.78 -9.59
CA LEU A 107 39.55 10.20 -8.65
C LEU A 107 38.33 11.11 -8.50
N ARG A 108 37.13 10.55 -8.67
CA ARG A 108 35.85 11.21 -8.41
C ARG A 108 35.20 10.56 -7.20
N ILE A 109 35.10 11.30 -6.10
CA ILE A 109 34.54 10.80 -4.84
C ILE A 109 33.10 11.27 -4.71
N HIS A 110 32.18 10.33 -4.56
CA HIS A 110 30.76 10.59 -4.32
C HIS A 110 30.37 9.94 -3.00
N ARG A 111 29.86 10.73 -2.05
CA ARG A 111 29.40 10.25 -0.74
C ARG A 111 27.88 10.12 -0.77
N VAL A 112 27.36 9.00 -0.27
CA VAL A 112 25.94 8.63 -0.32
C VAL A 112 25.45 8.44 1.12
N GLY A 113 24.44 9.20 1.52
CA GLY A 113 23.80 9.04 2.82
C GLY A 113 22.57 8.14 2.76
N ASP A 114 21.72 8.24 3.79
CA ASP A 114 20.40 7.60 3.79
C ASP A 114 19.50 8.21 2.70
N GLY A 115 18.75 7.37 2.00
CA GLY A 115 17.77 7.79 1.01
C GLY A 115 16.60 8.56 1.63
N GLU A 116 15.91 9.35 0.82
CA GLU A 116 14.69 10.04 1.25
C GLU A 116 13.61 9.04 1.71
N GLU A 117 12.78 9.45 2.68
CA GLU A 117 11.67 8.65 3.21
C GLU A 117 12.08 7.25 3.71
N ASP A 118 13.26 7.13 4.34
CA ASP A 118 13.81 5.88 4.88
C ASP A 118 13.97 4.76 3.81
N ALA A 119 14.23 5.13 2.56
CA ALA A 119 14.49 4.18 1.47
C ALA A 119 15.80 3.35 1.63
N GLY A 120 16.57 3.61 2.69
CA GLY A 120 17.85 2.97 2.97
C GLY A 120 18.98 3.48 2.07
N THR A 121 20.06 2.70 1.95
CA THR A 121 21.25 3.07 1.17
C THR A 121 21.04 2.83 -0.33
N LEU A 122 20.98 3.90 -1.13
CA LEU A 122 20.80 3.89 -2.59
C LEU A 122 22.14 3.98 -3.36
N ALA A 123 23.07 3.07 -3.04
CA ALA A 123 24.44 3.14 -3.54
C ALA A 123 24.57 2.89 -5.05
N LEU A 124 23.74 2.02 -5.64
CA LEU A 124 23.80 1.71 -7.07
C LEU A 124 23.19 2.82 -7.94
N THR A 125 22.20 3.52 -7.40
CA THR A 125 21.62 4.72 -8.00
C THR A 125 22.65 5.83 -8.05
N ALA A 126 23.31 6.12 -6.92
CA ALA A 126 24.39 7.11 -6.87
C ALA A 126 25.57 6.75 -7.79
N LEU A 127 25.92 5.47 -7.89
CA LEU A 127 26.92 5.01 -8.85
C LEU A 127 26.49 5.25 -10.31
N SER A 128 25.21 5.03 -10.62
CA SER A 128 24.65 5.28 -11.95
C SER A 128 24.67 6.77 -12.30
N GLU A 129 24.35 7.64 -11.35
CA GLU A 129 24.41 9.09 -11.50
C GLU A 129 25.85 9.56 -11.72
N ALA A 130 26.80 9.10 -10.90
CA ALA A 130 28.21 9.42 -11.07
C ALA A 130 28.77 8.95 -12.44
N LEU A 131 28.32 7.80 -12.94
CA LEU A 131 28.68 7.31 -14.27
C LEU A 131 28.04 8.13 -15.41
N ALA A 132 26.90 8.76 -15.17
CA ALA A 132 26.20 9.59 -16.16
C ALA A 132 26.82 11.01 -16.27
N GLU A 133 27.41 11.51 -15.19
CA GLU A 133 28.13 12.80 -15.17
C GLU A 133 29.46 12.73 -15.93
N GLU A 134 30.04 11.55 -16.10
CA GLU A 134 31.37 11.36 -16.68
C GLU A 134 31.35 10.73 -18.09
N PRO A 135 32.32 11.07 -18.97
CA PRO A 135 32.41 10.43 -20.28
C PRO A 135 32.75 8.93 -20.15
N ARG A 136 31.82 8.03 -20.51
CA ARG A 136 31.95 6.57 -20.37
C ARG A 136 33.24 5.97 -20.93
N ALA A 137 33.81 6.57 -21.97
CA ALA A 137 35.07 6.12 -22.59
C ALA A 137 36.33 6.41 -21.74
N ARG A 138 36.23 7.27 -20.73
CA ARG A 138 37.31 7.62 -19.80
C ARG A 138 37.19 6.88 -18.46
N VAL A 139 36.05 6.25 -18.18
CA VAL A 139 35.86 5.54 -16.91
C VAL A 139 36.68 4.24 -16.93
N ALA A 140 37.69 4.15 -16.09
CA ALA A 140 38.60 3.01 -15.99
C ALA A 140 38.18 2.01 -14.89
N GLY A 141 37.39 2.44 -13.91
CA GLY A 141 36.88 1.57 -12.84
C GLY A 141 35.96 2.30 -11.87
N ALA A 142 35.23 1.52 -11.07
CA ALA A 142 34.43 2.00 -9.96
C ALA A 142 34.78 1.23 -8.68
N ILE A 143 34.81 1.91 -7.54
CA ILE A 143 35.01 1.34 -6.22
C ILE A 143 33.83 1.77 -5.34
N LEU A 144 33.23 0.84 -4.62
CA LEU A 144 32.18 1.09 -3.63
C LEU A 144 32.68 0.69 -2.24
N ILE A 145 32.70 1.63 -1.30
CA ILE A 145 32.95 1.36 0.12
C ILE A 145 31.60 1.28 0.82
N THR A 146 31.23 0.12 1.36
CA THR A 146 29.92 -0.11 2.01
C THR A 146 30.01 -1.27 3.01
N ASP A 147 29.00 -1.46 3.87
CA ASP A 147 28.86 -2.62 4.75
C ASP A 147 28.21 -3.82 4.04
N GLY A 148 27.90 -3.66 2.75
CA GLY A 148 27.31 -4.67 1.88
C GLY A 148 25.79 -4.67 1.88
N ARG A 149 25.14 -3.73 2.58
CA ARG A 149 23.67 -3.59 2.59
C ARG A 149 23.23 -2.42 1.72
N VAL A 150 22.71 -2.75 0.54
CA VAL A 150 22.12 -1.79 -0.39
C VAL A 150 20.64 -2.12 -0.62
N HIS A 151 19.81 -1.08 -0.76
CA HIS A 151 18.35 -1.22 -0.85
C HIS A 151 17.82 -1.03 -2.28
N ASP A 152 18.72 -0.81 -3.24
CA ASP A 152 18.44 -0.59 -4.66
C ASP A 152 19.01 -1.69 -5.57
N LEU A 153 19.07 -2.95 -5.10
CA LEU A 153 19.56 -4.11 -5.87
C LEU A 153 18.85 -4.32 -7.22
N GLY A 154 17.62 -3.80 -7.38
CA GLY A 154 16.89 -3.83 -8.65
C GLY A 154 17.47 -2.90 -9.73
N VAL A 155 18.30 -1.93 -9.35
CA VAL A 155 18.99 -1.02 -10.26
C VAL A 155 20.34 -1.64 -10.63
N VAL A 156 20.44 -2.24 -11.82
CA VAL A 156 21.70 -2.79 -12.33
C VAL A 156 22.38 -1.73 -13.21
N PRO A 157 23.40 -1.00 -12.72
CA PRO A 157 24.13 -0.03 -13.55
C PRO A 157 24.80 -0.73 -14.74
N ASN A 158 24.70 -0.13 -15.92
CA ASN A 158 25.46 -0.57 -17.09
C ASN A 158 26.91 -0.09 -16.99
N LEU A 159 27.73 -0.88 -16.31
CA LEU A 159 29.11 -0.54 -16.00
C LEU A 159 30.03 -0.68 -17.24
N PRO A 160 30.70 0.41 -17.67
CA PRO A 160 31.69 0.34 -18.75
C PRO A 160 33.03 -0.28 -18.30
N ALA A 161 33.22 -0.49 -17.00
CA ALA A 161 34.49 -0.80 -16.34
C ALA A 161 34.25 -1.71 -15.11
N PRO A 162 35.28 -2.37 -14.54
CA PRO A 162 35.11 -3.23 -13.36
C PRO A 162 34.65 -2.44 -12.13
N LEU A 163 33.78 -3.07 -11.34
CA LEU A 163 33.34 -2.59 -10.03
C LEU A 163 34.01 -3.43 -8.94
N GLN A 164 34.66 -2.75 -7.99
CA GLN A 164 35.23 -3.36 -6.79
C GLN A 164 34.46 -2.90 -5.55
N VAL A 165 34.30 -3.78 -4.57
CA VAL A 165 33.63 -3.46 -3.31
C VAL A 165 34.60 -3.65 -2.15
N LEU A 166 34.75 -2.61 -1.33
CA LEU A 166 35.49 -2.65 -0.08
C LEU A 166 34.47 -2.71 1.06
N LEU A 167 34.44 -3.85 1.75
CA LEU A 167 33.48 -4.10 2.83
C LEU A 167 33.99 -3.54 4.16
N THR A 168 33.15 -2.77 4.83
CA THR A 168 33.36 -2.30 6.20
C THR A 168 32.67 -3.21 7.21
N GLY A 169 33.30 -3.42 8.36
CA GLY A 169 32.83 -4.33 9.42
C GLY A 169 33.94 -5.28 9.90
N LYS A 170 33.56 -6.25 10.73
CA LYS A 170 34.43 -7.35 11.19
C LYS A 170 33.76 -8.69 10.90
N GLU A 171 34.54 -9.74 10.71
CA GLU A 171 34.00 -11.10 10.49
C GLU A 171 33.19 -11.63 11.68
N ALA A 172 33.47 -11.14 12.89
CA ALA A 172 32.76 -11.51 14.11
C ALA A 172 31.50 -10.65 14.37
N ASP A 173 31.22 -9.67 13.50
CA ASP A 173 30.03 -8.83 13.66
C ASP A 173 28.77 -9.67 13.46
N TRP A 174 27.79 -9.43 14.33
CA TRP A 174 26.48 -10.06 14.24
C TRP A 174 25.41 -9.13 14.82
N ASP A 175 24.17 -9.37 14.43
CA ASP A 175 23.04 -8.52 14.77
C ASP A 175 21.77 -9.36 14.89
N ARG A 176 20.94 -9.05 15.89
CA ARG A 176 19.61 -9.63 16.04
C ARG A 176 18.60 -8.63 15.51
N ARG A 177 17.56 -9.13 14.84
CA ARG A 177 16.48 -8.26 14.37
C ARG A 177 15.12 -8.93 14.35
N ILE A 178 14.10 -8.10 14.52
CA ILE A 178 12.69 -8.49 14.35
C ILE A 178 12.26 -8.14 12.93
N VAL A 179 11.78 -9.13 12.17
CA VAL A 179 11.27 -8.95 10.81
C VAL A 179 9.80 -9.33 10.77
N VAL A 180 8.95 -8.39 10.38
CA VAL A 180 7.52 -8.66 10.14
C VAL A 180 7.33 -9.00 8.67
N LYS A 181 6.90 -10.22 8.40
CA LYS A 181 6.65 -10.71 7.03
C LYS A 181 5.29 -10.28 6.52
N ASN A 182 4.29 -10.33 7.40
CA ASN A 182 2.92 -10.03 7.06
C ASN A 182 2.23 -9.41 8.28
N ALA A 183 1.85 -8.14 8.13
CA ALA A 183 0.96 -7.46 9.05
C ALA A 183 -0.16 -6.81 8.22
N PRO A 184 -1.42 -7.21 8.43
CA PRO A 184 -2.53 -6.62 7.70
C PRO A 184 -2.67 -5.14 8.07
N ALA A 185 -3.01 -4.29 7.11
CA ALA A 185 -3.25 -2.87 7.37
C ALA A 185 -4.54 -2.62 8.20
N PHE A 186 -5.48 -3.57 8.17
CA PHE A 186 -6.76 -3.50 8.85
C PHE A 186 -7.09 -4.83 9.53
N ALA A 187 -7.66 -4.77 10.74
CA ALA A 187 -8.20 -5.94 11.43
C ALA A 187 -9.52 -5.60 12.14
N ILE A 188 -10.37 -6.62 12.36
CA ILE A 188 -11.67 -6.45 13.02
C ILE A 188 -11.44 -6.37 14.53
N ILE A 189 -12.06 -5.38 15.17
CA ILE A 189 -11.94 -5.17 16.62
C ILE A 189 -12.55 -6.38 17.34
N GLY A 190 -11.81 -6.96 18.29
CA GLY A 190 -12.25 -8.11 19.09
C GLY A 190 -12.11 -9.48 18.41
N GLU A 191 -11.70 -9.54 17.15
CA GLU A 191 -11.37 -10.80 16.47
C GLU A 191 -9.85 -11.05 16.46
N GLU A 192 -9.47 -12.32 16.57
CA GLU A 192 -8.07 -12.73 16.42
C GLU A 192 -7.67 -12.72 14.94
N PHE A 193 -6.59 -12.03 14.63
CA PHE A 193 -5.93 -12.13 13.33
C PHE A 193 -4.50 -12.64 13.51
N LYS A 194 -3.95 -13.21 12.44
CA LYS A 194 -2.59 -13.76 12.42
C LYS A 194 -1.60 -12.71 11.95
N LEU A 195 -0.53 -12.53 12.71
CA LEU A 195 0.62 -11.71 12.34
C LEU A 195 1.84 -12.61 12.16
N ASP A 196 2.50 -12.49 11.01
CA ASP A 196 3.65 -13.32 10.68
C ASP A 196 4.93 -12.53 10.95
N LEU A 197 5.72 -13.00 11.91
CA LEU A 197 6.99 -12.39 12.30
C LEU A 197 8.10 -13.42 12.44
N LYS A 198 9.34 -12.95 12.38
CA LYS A 198 10.53 -13.76 12.55
C LYS A 198 11.56 -12.96 13.36
N VAL A 199 12.10 -13.55 14.41
CA VAL A 199 13.31 -13.03 15.06
C VAL A 199 14.50 -13.75 14.46
N GLU A 200 15.42 -13.03 13.84
CA GLU A 200 16.58 -13.64 13.17
C GLU A 200 17.90 -13.03 13.61
N ASP A 201 18.90 -13.90 13.70
CA ASP A 201 20.28 -13.53 13.97
C ASP A 201 21.07 -13.60 12.65
N THR A 202 21.76 -12.52 12.32
CA THR A 202 22.56 -12.41 11.10
C THR A 202 24.03 -12.21 11.44
N GLY A 203 24.94 -12.75 10.62
CA GLY A 203 26.38 -12.63 10.81
C GLY A 203 26.96 -13.84 11.53
N ALA A 204 27.84 -13.61 12.50
CA ALA A 204 28.49 -14.65 13.30
C ALA A 204 27.98 -14.64 14.76
N PRO A 205 26.69 -14.96 15.02
CA PRO A 205 26.16 -14.96 16.36
C PRO A 205 26.88 -15.98 17.24
N PRO A 206 27.10 -15.69 18.53
CA PRO A 206 27.63 -16.67 19.46
C PRO A 206 26.63 -17.84 19.59
N ALA A 207 27.11 -19.00 20.06
CA ALA A 207 26.28 -20.18 20.29
C ALA A 207 25.36 -19.98 21.52
N LEU A 208 24.38 -19.11 21.37
CA LEU A 208 23.28 -18.88 22.29
C LEU A 208 22.19 -19.93 22.03
N GLY A 209 21.30 -20.13 23.02
CA GLY A 209 20.16 -21.03 22.86
C GLY A 209 19.30 -20.68 21.64
N SER A 210 18.51 -21.64 21.17
CA SER A 210 17.66 -21.48 19.97
C SER A 210 16.36 -20.70 20.22
N GLU A 211 16.16 -20.17 21.42
CA GLU A 211 14.93 -19.49 21.84
C GLU A 211 15.24 -18.11 22.42
N VAL A 212 14.32 -17.16 22.23
CA VAL A 212 14.41 -15.78 22.69
C VAL A 212 13.09 -15.33 23.32
N GLU A 213 13.17 -14.45 24.31
CA GLU A 213 12.00 -13.79 24.89
C GLU A 213 11.58 -12.59 24.03
N LEU A 214 10.44 -12.71 23.36
CA LEU A 214 9.78 -11.66 22.59
C LEU A 214 8.70 -11.00 23.44
N THR A 215 8.82 -9.70 23.66
CA THR A 215 7.84 -8.89 24.38
C THR A 215 6.99 -8.11 23.38
N ILE A 216 5.67 -8.21 23.53
CA ILE A 216 4.67 -7.60 22.65
C ILE A 216 3.76 -6.72 23.48
N SER A 217 3.53 -5.49 23.03
CA SER A 217 2.55 -4.58 23.64
C SER A 217 1.70 -3.92 22.57
N VAL A 218 0.43 -3.66 22.90
CA VAL A 218 -0.50 -2.92 22.04
C VAL A 218 -0.73 -1.56 22.70
N ASP A 219 -0.36 -0.49 22.00
CA ASP A 219 -0.42 0.89 22.47
C ASP A 219 0.30 1.11 23.82
N THR A 220 -0.46 1.18 24.92
CA THR A 220 0.05 1.38 26.29
C THR A 220 -0.33 0.25 27.24
N ASP A 221 -0.86 -0.85 26.72
CA ASP A 221 -1.25 -2.00 27.53
C ASP A 221 -0.04 -2.73 28.13
N GLU A 222 -0.27 -3.53 29.16
CA GLU A 222 0.79 -4.31 29.80
C GLU A 222 1.45 -5.26 28.79
N PRO A 223 2.80 -5.22 28.65
CA PRO A 223 3.49 -6.08 27.71
C PRO A 223 3.35 -7.56 28.05
N VAL A 224 3.11 -8.39 27.04
CA VAL A 224 3.07 -9.85 27.14
C VAL A 224 4.36 -10.43 26.57
N THR A 225 5.02 -11.32 27.32
CA THR A 225 6.26 -11.97 26.91
C THR A 225 6.00 -13.40 26.45
N TYR A 226 6.58 -13.76 25.29
CA TYR A 226 6.54 -15.08 24.70
C TYR A 226 7.94 -15.61 24.48
N THR A 227 8.16 -16.90 24.72
CA THR A 227 9.40 -17.59 24.31
C THR A 227 9.21 -18.12 22.90
N VAL A 228 10.04 -17.66 21.95
CA VAL A 228 9.91 -18.00 20.53
C VAL A 228 11.23 -18.54 19.96
N PRO A 229 11.18 -19.49 19.01
CA PRO A 229 12.39 -19.97 18.34
C PRO A 229 13.02 -18.88 17.46
N LEU A 230 14.35 -18.86 17.44
CA LEU A 230 15.16 -18.01 16.56
C LEU A 230 15.21 -18.57 15.14
N ASN A 231 15.26 -17.68 14.17
CA ASN A 231 15.39 -17.99 12.73
C ASN A 231 14.23 -18.78 12.11
N GLU A 232 13.09 -18.87 12.79
CA GLU A 232 11.88 -19.53 12.31
C GLU A 232 10.71 -18.54 12.15
N ASP A 233 9.80 -18.85 11.23
CA ASP A 233 8.60 -18.04 11.01
C ASP A 233 7.54 -18.35 12.07
N LEU A 234 6.98 -17.31 12.67
CA LEU A 234 6.04 -17.39 13.77
C LEU A 234 4.72 -16.75 13.35
N GLU A 235 3.63 -17.49 13.50
CA GLU A 235 2.27 -16.94 13.40
C GLU A 235 1.79 -16.61 14.82
N LEU A 236 1.61 -15.33 15.13
CA LEU A 236 1.07 -14.89 16.42
C LEU A 236 -0.39 -14.44 16.27
N PRO A 237 -1.33 -15.00 17.06
CA PRO A 237 -2.68 -14.48 17.15
C PRO A 237 -2.69 -13.18 17.96
N VAL A 238 -3.19 -12.10 17.39
CA VAL A 238 -3.33 -10.80 18.05
C VAL A 238 -4.77 -10.30 17.93
N THR A 239 -5.27 -9.62 18.95
CA THR A 239 -6.58 -8.94 18.94
C THR A 239 -6.39 -7.44 19.12
N LEU A 240 -7.21 -6.63 18.45
CA LEU A 240 -7.17 -5.17 18.61
C LEU A 240 -8.16 -4.69 19.67
N PRO A 241 -7.73 -3.86 20.63
CA PRO A 241 -8.58 -3.36 21.72
C PRO A 241 -9.59 -2.32 21.25
N HIS A 242 -9.26 -1.49 20.26
CA HIS A 242 -10.13 -0.41 19.81
C HIS A 242 -10.04 -0.11 18.31
N GLY A 243 -11.00 0.70 17.84
CA GLY A 243 -11.03 1.17 16.46
C GLY A 243 -10.03 2.29 16.20
N GLY A 244 -9.65 2.45 14.93
CA GLY A 244 -8.63 3.41 14.51
C GLY A 244 -7.22 2.84 14.60
N ALA A 245 -6.21 3.70 14.65
CA ALA A 245 -4.81 3.30 14.69
C ALA A 245 -4.46 2.63 16.03
N ASN A 246 -4.00 1.38 15.98
CA ASN A 246 -3.39 0.66 17.10
C ASN A 246 -1.91 0.44 16.76
N VAL A 247 -1.01 0.68 17.71
CA VAL A 247 0.44 0.50 17.51
C VAL A 247 0.90 -0.75 18.26
N LEU A 248 1.29 -1.79 17.53
CA LEU A 248 1.89 -2.99 18.07
C LEU A 248 3.40 -2.78 18.19
N GLN A 249 3.95 -2.89 19.39
CA GLN A 249 5.38 -2.81 19.64
C GLN A 249 5.92 -4.20 19.99
N PHE A 250 6.97 -4.60 19.29
CA PHE A 250 7.70 -5.84 19.48
C PHE A 250 9.10 -5.50 19.99
N SER A 251 9.58 -6.21 21.00
CA SER A 251 10.94 -6.02 21.52
C SER A 251 11.57 -7.33 22.00
N VAL A 252 12.88 -7.46 21.81
CA VAL A 252 13.69 -8.57 22.36
C VAL A 252 14.83 -8.00 23.20
N ALA A 253 15.26 -8.76 24.22
CA ALA A 253 16.34 -8.32 25.09
C ALA A 253 17.68 -8.24 24.31
N PRO A 254 18.46 -7.15 24.48
CA PRO A 254 19.76 -7.02 23.84
C PRO A 254 20.76 -8.00 24.45
N VAL A 255 21.66 -8.48 23.60
CA VAL A 255 22.73 -9.39 23.92
C VAL A 255 24.07 -8.70 23.72
N ASP A 256 25.00 -8.92 24.65
CA ASP A 256 26.34 -8.38 24.54
C ASP A 256 27.03 -8.88 23.25
N GLY A 257 27.58 -7.93 22.48
CA GLY A 257 28.30 -8.20 21.25
C GLY A 257 27.49 -7.98 19.97
N GLU A 258 26.21 -7.63 20.06
CA GLU A 258 25.43 -7.15 18.91
C GLU A 258 25.99 -5.83 18.35
N ILE A 259 25.90 -5.63 17.03
CA ILE A 259 26.29 -4.37 16.39
C ILE A 259 25.41 -3.21 16.88
N THR A 260 24.10 -3.44 17.01
CA THR A 260 23.13 -2.43 17.42
C THR A 260 21.94 -3.06 18.13
N ASP A 261 21.46 -2.43 19.20
CA ASP A 261 20.24 -2.83 19.90
C ASP A 261 18.96 -2.31 19.22
N ARG A 262 19.10 -1.33 18.31
CA ARG A 262 17.95 -0.69 17.63
C ARG A 262 17.11 -1.67 16.82
N ASN A 263 17.71 -2.73 16.30
CA ASN A 263 17.01 -3.72 15.49
C ASN A 263 16.21 -4.72 16.35
N ASN A 264 16.40 -4.67 17.67
CA ASN A 264 15.69 -5.49 18.64
C ASN A 264 14.32 -4.94 19.00
N ALA A 265 13.91 -3.80 18.44
CA ALA A 265 12.59 -3.23 18.64
C ALA A 265 11.96 -2.82 17.30
N LEU A 266 10.67 -3.10 17.13
CA LEU A 266 9.90 -2.75 15.94
C LEU A 266 8.49 -2.34 16.34
N ALA A 267 7.96 -1.28 15.72
CA ALA A 267 6.57 -0.88 15.87
C ALA A 267 5.81 -1.01 14.54
N VAL A 268 4.62 -1.59 14.58
CA VAL A 268 3.73 -1.74 13.42
C VAL A 268 2.38 -1.13 13.75
N GLN A 269 1.87 -0.28 12.87
CA GLN A 269 0.56 0.34 13.02
C GLN A 269 -0.50 -0.46 12.24
N ILE A 270 -1.58 -0.84 12.91
CA ILE A 270 -2.72 -1.57 12.33
C ILE A 270 -4.01 -0.82 12.65
N ASN A 271 -4.89 -0.64 11.66
CA ASN A 271 -6.17 0.04 11.87
C ASN A 271 -7.29 -0.93 12.26
N GLY A 272 -7.86 -0.75 13.43
CA GLY A 272 -9.05 -1.47 13.89
C GLY A 272 -10.32 -0.95 13.20
N VAL A 273 -11.05 -1.84 12.54
CA VAL A 273 -12.36 -1.55 11.95
C VAL A 273 -13.46 -2.33 12.68
N ARG A 274 -14.66 -1.73 12.77
CA ARG A 274 -15.83 -2.42 13.34
C ARG A 274 -16.46 -3.32 12.29
N ASP A 275 -17.05 -4.42 12.74
CA ASP A 275 -17.87 -5.29 11.89
C ASP A 275 -19.14 -4.57 11.41
N ARG A 276 -19.68 -4.94 10.25
CA ARG A 276 -20.85 -4.28 9.64
C ARG A 276 -22.16 -4.88 10.17
N LEU A 277 -23.08 -4.02 10.62
CA LEU A 277 -24.43 -4.42 11.02
C LEU A 277 -25.25 -4.86 9.80
N ARG A 278 -25.69 -6.12 9.75
CA ARG A 278 -26.59 -6.63 8.72
C ARG A 278 -28.04 -6.46 9.15
N VAL A 279 -28.78 -5.62 8.41
CA VAL A 279 -30.15 -5.23 8.74
C VAL A 279 -31.13 -5.72 7.67
N LEU A 280 -32.17 -6.44 8.08
CA LEU A 280 -33.30 -6.83 7.23
C LEU A 280 -34.49 -5.90 7.49
N LEU A 281 -34.84 -5.05 6.53
CA LEU A 281 -36.00 -4.15 6.61
C LEU A 281 -37.16 -4.68 5.75
N VAL A 282 -38.27 -5.02 6.40
CA VAL A 282 -39.49 -5.50 5.74
C VAL A 282 -40.62 -4.49 5.91
N SER A 283 -40.92 -3.79 4.81
CA SER A 283 -41.98 -2.77 4.77
C SER A 283 -43.28 -3.32 4.17
N GLY A 284 -44.39 -3.16 4.89
CA GLY A 284 -45.71 -3.68 4.51
C GLY A 284 -46.44 -2.86 3.44
N GLU A 285 -46.10 -1.58 3.32
CA GLU A 285 -46.66 -0.67 2.31
C GLU A 285 -45.68 0.50 2.04
N PRO A 286 -45.64 1.06 0.82
CA PRO A 286 -44.81 2.22 0.54
C PRO A 286 -45.30 3.47 1.29
N HIS A 287 -44.41 4.13 2.04
CA HIS A 287 -44.72 5.39 2.72
C HIS A 287 -43.51 6.32 2.82
N ALA A 288 -43.73 7.59 3.17
CA ALA A 288 -42.66 8.58 3.22
C ALA A 288 -41.57 8.27 4.26
N GLY A 289 -41.92 7.57 5.35
CA GLY A 289 -40.97 7.15 6.39
C GLY A 289 -40.06 6.01 5.95
N GLU A 290 -40.49 5.15 5.02
CA GLU A 290 -39.66 4.11 4.42
C GLU A 290 -38.41 4.71 3.74
N ARG A 291 -38.59 5.83 3.02
CA ARG A 291 -37.47 6.57 2.42
C ARG A 291 -36.48 7.07 3.48
N VAL A 292 -36.98 7.45 4.66
CA VAL A 292 -36.14 7.90 5.77
C VAL A 292 -35.32 6.73 6.31
N TRP A 293 -35.95 5.57 6.56
CA TRP A 293 -35.26 4.35 6.97
C TRP A 293 -34.13 3.99 6.00
N ARG A 294 -34.43 3.91 4.70
CA ARG A 294 -33.42 3.56 3.69
C ARG A 294 -32.30 4.58 3.61
N ASN A 295 -32.62 5.88 3.65
CA ASN A 295 -31.59 6.91 3.54
C ASN A 295 -30.68 6.89 4.77
N LEU A 296 -31.23 6.73 5.97
CA LEU A 296 -30.46 6.63 7.21
C LEU A 296 -29.54 5.41 7.17
N LEU A 297 -30.11 4.23 6.95
CA LEU A 297 -29.37 2.96 7.01
C LEU A 297 -28.39 2.79 5.85
N LYS A 298 -28.70 3.26 4.63
CA LYS A 298 -27.75 3.21 3.50
C LYS A 298 -26.67 4.29 3.56
N SER A 299 -26.86 5.35 4.33
CA SER A 299 -25.85 6.40 4.46
C SER A 299 -24.69 6.01 5.37
N ASP A 300 -24.89 5.02 6.23
CA ASP A 300 -23.87 4.49 7.12
C ASP A 300 -23.09 3.36 6.44
N ALA A 301 -21.77 3.53 6.28
CA ALA A 301 -20.90 2.53 5.68
C ALA A 301 -20.73 1.27 6.56
N ALA A 302 -21.11 1.35 7.84
CA ALA A 302 -21.12 0.24 8.78
C ALA A 302 -22.41 -0.61 8.71
N VAL A 303 -23.37 -0.28 7.85
CA VAL A 303 -24.64 -1.01 7.74
C VAL A 303 -24.79 -1.65 6.36
N ASP A 304 -25.06 -2.96 6.34
CA ASP A 304 -25.50 -3.67 5.15
C ASP A 304 -27.03 -3.88 5.21
N LEU A 305 -27.76 -3.17 4.33
CA LEU A 305 -29.22 -3.14 4.35
C LEU A 305 -29.82 -4.01 3.25
N VAL A 306 -30.50 -5.08 3.66
CA VAL A 306 -31.43 -5.83 2.80
C VAL A 306 -32.83 -5.27 3.02
N HIS A 307 -33.37 -4.59 2.02
CA HIS A 307 -34.68 -3.93 2.12
C HIS A 307 -35.70 -4.53 1.15
N PHE A 308 -36.91 -4.79 1.67
CA PHE A 308 -38.05 -5.29 0.90
C PHE A 308 -39.30 -4.45 1.18
N THR A 309 -40.09 -4.16 0.13
CA THR A 309 -41.38 -3.46 0.26
C THR A 309 -42.46 -4.19 -0.50
N ILE A 310 -43.59 -4.43 0.15
CA ILE A 310 -44.75 -5.05 -0.47
C ILE A 310 -45.50 -4.00 -1.31
N LEU A 311 -45.35 -4.10 -2.64
CA LEU A 311 -45.85 -3.08 -3.58
C LEU A 311 -47.35 -3.18 -3.92
N ARG A 312 -48.01 -4.31 -3.65
CA ARG A 312 -49.41 -4.53 -4.03
C ARG A 312 -50.20 -5.36 -3.01
N PRO A 313 -51.35 -4.89 -2.50
CA PRO A 313 -52.25 -5.70 -1.68
C PRO A 313 -52.93 -6.81 -2.52
N PRO A 314 -53.06 -8.04 -2.01
CA PRO A 314 -53.68 -9.17 -2.73
C PRO A 314 -55.17 -8.97 -3.06
N GLU A 315 -55.82 -7.98 -2.46
CA GLU A 315 -57.25 -7.66 -2.64
C GLU A 315 -57.56 -7.00 -4.00
N LYS A 316 -56.56 -6.43 -4.69
CA LYS A 316 -56.70 -6.00 -6.09
C LYS A 316 -56.44 -7.20 -6.99
N GLN A 317 -57.49 -8.00 -7.21
CA GLN A 317 -57.44 -9.25 -7.98
C GLN A 317 -57.02 -9.00 -9.43
N ASP A 318 -55.75 -9.24 -9.73
CA ASP A 318 -55.34 -9.86 -10.99
C ASP A 318 -55.27 -11.37 -10.71
N GLY A 319 -55.71 -12.23 -11.64
CA GLY A 319 -55.74 -13.70 -11.47
C GLY A 319 -54.36 -14.38 -11.43
N VAL A 320 -53.35 -13.69 -10.90
CA VAL A 320 -51.93 -14.04 -10.90
C VAL A 320 -51.51 -14.40 -9.46
N PRO A 321 -50.80 -15.52 -9.23
CA PRO A 321 -50.27 -15.91 -7.92
C PRO A 321 -49.48 -14.79 -7.22
N VAL A 322 -49.53 -14.71 -5.89
CA VAL A 322 -48.96 -13.60 -5.10
C VAL A 322 -47.43 -13.49 -5.25
N ASP A 323 -46.77 -14.61 -5.44
CA ASP A 323 -45.33 -14.75 -5.73
C ASP A 323 -44.94 -14.19 -7.11
N GLU A 324 -45.91 -14.06 -8.04
CA GLU A 324 -45.72 -13.49 -9.38
C GLU A 324 -46.10 -11.98 -9.44
N LEU A 325 -46.59 -11.38 -8.35
CA LEU A 325 -46.94 -9.95 -8.29
C LEU A 325 -45.75 -9.02 -8.02
N SER A 326 -44.56 -9.58 -7.78
CA SER A 326 -43.30 -8.84 -7.59
C SER A 326 -42.41 -8.97 -8.83
N LEU A 327 -41.80 -7.87 -9.29
CA LEU A 327 -40.87 -7.85 -10.44
C LEU A 327 -39.66 -8.80 -10.26
N ILE A 328 -39.34 -9.16 -9.01
CA ILE A 328 -38.35 -10.17 -8.61
C ILE A 328 -38.98 -10.93 -7.43
N ALA A 329 -39.06 -12.26 -7.50
CA ALA A 329 -39.64 -13.07 -6.42
C ALA A 329 -38.91 -12.83 -5.10
N PHE A 330 -39.66 -12.63 -4.01
CA PHE A 330 -39.09 -12.40 -2.67
C PHE A 330 -38.47 -13.70 -2.15
N PRO A 331 -37.16 -13.78 -1.87
CA PRO A 331 -36.54 -15.01 -1.38
C PRO A 331 -36.83 -15.20 0.12
N THR A 332 -38.11 -15.26 0.49
CA THR A 332 -38.61 -15.39 1.87
C THR A 332 -37.94 -16.53 2.60
N ARG A 333 -37.75 -17.67 1.92
CA ARG A 333 -37.12 -18.86 2.50
C ARG A 333 -35.65 -18.61 2.81
N GLU A 334 -34.92 -18.03 1.88
CA GLU A 334 -33.50 -17.74 2.07
C GLU A 334 -33.33 -16.79 3.26
N LEU A 335 -34.13 -15.72 3.34
CA LEU A 335 -33.99 -14.70 4.39
C LEU A 335 -34.50 -15.16 5.77
N PHE A 336 -35.62 -15.88 5.84
CA PHE A 336 -36.27 -16.24 7.11
C PHE A 336 -36.04 -17.68 7.57
N VAL A 337 -35.28 -18.47 6.80
CA VAL A 337 -34.94 -19.86 7.16
C VAL A 337 -33.45 -20.09 7.07
N GLU A 338 -32.83 -19.79 5.92
CA GLU A 338 -31.43 -20.17 5.66
C GLU A 338 -30.45 -19.15 6.25
N LYS A 339 -30.74 -17.86 6.07
CA LYS A 339 -29.87 -16.74 6.43
C LYS A 339 -30.39 -15.90 7.58
N ILE A 340 -31.43 -16.34 8.30
CA ILE A 340 -32.00 -15.53 9.39
C ILE A 340 -30.97 -15.19 10.48
N LYS A 341 -30.01 -16.09 10.72
CA LYS A 341 -28.90 -15.92 11.68
C LYS A 341 -27.80 -14.97 11.18
N GLU A 342 -27.84 -14.59 9.92
CA GLU A 342 -26.92 -13.62 9.37
C GLU A 342 -27.33 -12.18 9.73
N PHE A 343 -28.59 -11.92 10.03
CA PHE A 343 -29.02 -10.57 10.37
C PHE A 343 -28.81 -10.26 11.85
N ASP A 344 -28.28 -9.08 12.15
CA ASP A 344 -28.15 -8.56 13.51
C ASP A 344 -29.46 -7.89 13.97
N LEU A 345 -30.24 -7.37 13.02
CA LEU A 345 -31.51 -6.69 13.27
C LEU A 345 -32.53 -6.97 12.17
N ILE A 346 -33.74 -7.35 12.56
CA ILE A 346 -34.89 -7.45 11.66
C ILE A 346 -35.90 -6.34 12.01
N ILE A 347 -36.23 -5.49 11.04
CA ILE A 347 -37.18 -4.37 11.20
C ILE A 347 -38.46 -4.68 10.44
N PHE A 348 -39.60 -4.72 11.15
CA PHE A 348 -40.93 -4.71 10.54
C PHE A 348 -41.48 -3.29 10.52
N ASP A 349 -41.60 -2.71 9.33
CA ASP A 349 -42.11 -1.36 9.12
C ASP A 349 -43.51 -1.42 8.51
N ARG A 350 -44.52 -1.06 9.31
CA ARG A 350 -45.95 -1.09 8.95
C ARG A 350 -46.42 -2.40 8.32
N TYR A 351 -45.89 -3.51 8.82
CA TYR A 351 -46.17 -4.83 8.26
C TYR A 351 -47.55 -5.35 8.65
N ARG A 352 -48.26 -5.95 7.68
CA ARG A 352 -49.56 -6.61 7.84
C ARG A 352 -49.47 -8.06 7.46
N MET A 353 -50.13 -8.94 8.21
CA MET A 353 -50.25 -10.38 7.95
C MET A 353 -51.17 -10.68 6.76
N ARG A 354 -50.76 -10.27 5.56
CA ARG A 354 -51.50 -10.47 4.29
C ARG A 354 -51.22 -11.82 3.62
N GLY A 355 -50.63 -12.77 4.34
CA GLY A 355 -50.27 -14.10 3.81
C GLY A 355 -48.99 -14.14 2.96
N ILE A 356 -48.18 -13.07 2.99
CA ILE A 356 -46.89 -13.01 2.26
C ILE A 356 -45.79 -13.76 3.01
N LEU A 357 -45.73 -13.57 4.34
CA LEU A 357 -44.90 -14.37 5.22
C LEU A 357 -45.76 -15.47 5.87
N PRO A 358 -45.46 -16.76 5.64
CA PRO A 358 -46.06 -17.86 6.38
C PRO A 358 -45.85 -17.72 7.89
N MET A 359 -46.79 -18.23 8.69
CA MET A 359 -46.68 -18.23 10.16
C MET A 359 -45.39 -18.91 10.64
N SER A 360 -44.97 -19.99 9.97
CA SER A 360 -43.71 -20.69 10.30
C SER A 360 -42.47 -19.83 10.14
N TYR A 361 -42.48 -18.80 9.28
CA TYR A 361 -41.34 -17.88 9.15
C TYR A 361 -41.35 -16.85 10.27
N ILE A 362 -42.52 -16.46 10.76
CA ILE A 362 -42.64 -15.64 11.96
C ILE A 362 -42.21 -16.43 13.21
N ASP A 363 -42.54 -17.72 13.29
CA ASP A 363 -42.01 -18.62 14.33
C ASP A 363 -40.48 -18.65 14.33
N ASN A 364 -39.84 -18.69 13.16
CA ASN A 364 -38.37 -18.62 13.06
C ASN A 364 -37.82 -17.29 13.61
N VAL A 365 -38.52 -16.17 13.38
CA VAL A 365 -38.15 -14.87 13.96
C VAL A 365 -38.25 -14.90 15.48
N VAL A 366 -39.29 -15.54 16.05
CA VAL A 366 -39.42 -15.74 17.49
C VAL A 366 -38.23 -16.53 18.05
N ASN A 367 -37.86 -17.62 17.39
CA ASN A 367 -36.70 -18.43 17.80
C ASN A 367 -35.38 -17.65 17.66
N TYR A 368 -35.21 -16.89 16.57
CA TYR A 368 -34.07 -16.01 16.37
C TYR A 368 -33.89 -15.02 17.52
N VAL A 369 -34.97 -14.37 17.98
CA VAL A 369 -34.89 -13.47 19.14
C VAL A 369 -34.56 -14.21 20.44
N ARG A 370 -35.10 -15.41 20.65
CA ARG A 370 -34.77 -16.26 21.81
C ARG A 370 -33.30 -16.70 21.81
N GLU A 371 -32.70 -16.83 20.64
CA GLU A 371 -31.28 -17.16 20.45
C GLU A 371 -30.35 -15.92 20.52
N GLY A 372 -30.88 -14.73 20.82
CA GLY A 372 -30.10 -13.50 21.01
C GLY A 372 -30.21 -12.48 19.87
N GLY A 373 -31.03 -12.77 18.84
CA GLY A 373 -31.32 -11.85 17.75
C GLY A 373 -32.21 -10.67 18.15
N THR A 374 -32.24 -9.62 17.31
CA THR A 374 -32.99 -8.39 17.61
C THR A 374 -34.10 -8.12 16.59
N VAL A 375 -35.29 -7.75 17.09
CA VAL A 375 -36.43 -7.34 16.25
C VAL A 375 -36.91 -5.95 16.66
N LEU A 376 -37.13 -5.09 15.66
CA LEU A 376 -37.77 -3.78 15.81
C LEU A 376 -39.10 -3.79 15.06
N VAL A 377 -40.17 -3.31 15.71
CA VAL A 377 -41.49 -3.16 15.09
C VAL A 377 -41.86 -1.68 15.07
N ALA A 378 -41.87 -1.09 13.89
CA ALA A 378 -42.35 0.27 13.65
C ALA A 378 -43.77 0.20 13.10
N ALA A 379 -44.76 0.31 13.97
CA ALA A 379 -46.16 0.10 13.60
C ALA A 379 -47.01 1.38 13.59
N GLY A 380 -47.99 1.39 12.69
CA GLY A 380 -49.10 2.33 12.61
C GLY A 380 -50.45 1.63 12.92
N PRO A 381 -51.59 2.25 12.52
CA PRO A 381 -52.97 1.80 12.85
C PRO A 381 -53.25 0.30 12.65
N GLU A 382 -52.54 -0.32 11.72
CA GLU A 382 -52.60 -1.74 11.42
C GLU A 382 -52.23 -2.65 12.61
N PHE A 383 -51.47 -2.18 13.60
CA PHE A 383 -51.15 -2.98 14.78
C PHE A 383 -52.40 -3.34 15.60
N GLY A 384 -53.44 -2.50 15.56
CA GLY A 384 -54.73 -2.77 16.20
C GLY A 384 -55.70 -3.62 15.37
N ALA A 385 -55.36 -3.95 14.12
CA ALA A 385 -56.26 -4.60 13.19
C ALA A 385 -56.23 -6.14 13.29
N VAL A 386 -57.12 -6.80 12.53
CA VAL A 386 -57.21 -8.27 12.46
C VAL A 386 -56.04 -8.91 11.72
N ASP A 387 -55.39 -8.16 10.84
CA ASP A 387 -54.19 -8.51 10.07
C ASP A 387 -52.91 -8.02 10.77
N SER A 388 -52.95 -7.72 12.08
CA SER A 388 -51.80 -7.24 12.84
C SER A 388 -50.74 -8.33 13.06
N LEU A 389 -49.49 -7.87 13.20
CA LEU A 389 -48.37 -8.73 13.58
C LEU A 389 -48.56 -9.32 15.00
N TYR A 390 -49.34 -8.67 15.87
CA TYR A 390 -49.72 -9.21 17.18
C TYR A 390 -50.67 -10.41 17.10
N ARG A 391 -51.32 -10.67 15.96
CA ARG A 391 -52.13 -11.88 15.75
C ARG A 391 -51.33 -13.02 15.09
N SER A 392 -50.00 -12.98 15.24
CA SER A 392 -49.06 -13.97 14.76
C SER A 392 -48.22 -14.51 15.93
N PRO A 393 -47.39 -15.54 15.72
CA PRO A 393 -46.49 -16.05 16.76
C PRO A 393 -45.59 -15.00 17.40
N LEU A 394 -45.32 -13.88 16.71
CA LEU A 394 -44.50 -12.79 17.24
C LEU A 394 -45.06 -12.20 18.55
N ALA A 395 -46.36 -12.35 18.81
CA ALA A 395 -46.99 -11.89 20.05
C ALA A 395 -46.35 -12.46 21.32
N GLU A 396 -45.70 -13.62 21.24
CA GLU A 396 -45.01 -14.25 22.37
C GLU A 396 -43.81 -13.43 22.88
N ILE A 397 -43.22 -12.59 22.03
CA ILE A 397 -42.01 -11.82 22.36
C ILE A 397 -42.24 -10.31 22.39
N LEU A 398 -43.41 -9.82 21.93
CA LEU A 398 -43.70 -8.39 21.91
C LEU A 398 -43.96 -7.86 23.32
N PRO A 399 -43.35 -6.71 23.71
CA PRO A 399 -43.49 -6.14 25.05
C PRO A 399 -44.82 -5.38 25.26
N VAL A 400 -45.67 -5.32 24.23
CA VAL A 400 -46.94 -4.57 24.22
C VAL A 400 -48.04 -5.35 23.51
N ALA A 401 -49.27 -5.16 23.96
CA ALA A 401 -50.48 -5.71 23.37
C ALA A 401 -51.42 -4.57 22.89
N PRO A 402 -51.93 -4.60 21.64
CA PRO A 402 -52.84 -3.57 21.14
C PRO A 402 -54.25 -3.71 21.74
N THR A 403 -54.90 -2.59 22.09
CA THR A 403 -56.32 -2.59 22.52
C THR A 403 -57.31 -2.51 21.36
N ALA A 404 -56.81 -2.44 20.12
CA ALA A 404 -57.53 -2.11 18.88
C ALA A 404 -58.11 -0.68 18.82
N GLN A 405 -57.90 0.15 19.85
CA GLN A 405 -58.29 1.55 19.84
C GLN A 405 -57.23 2.42 19.18
N VAL A 406 -57.65 3.22 18.19
CA VAL A 406 -56.79 4.23 17.55
C VAL A 406 -57.17 5.60 18.08
N ILE A 407 -56.21 6.29 18.67
CA ILE A 407 -56.37 7.65 19.20
C ILE A 407 -56.00 8.63 18.10
N GLU A 408 -57.01 9.31 17.53
CA GLU A 408 -56.84 10.31 16.46
C GLU A 408 -56.85 11.74 17.01
N GLN A 409 -55.90 12.05 17.90
CA GLN A 409 -55.71 13.40 18.42
C GLN A 409 -54.28 13.86 18.20
N GLY A 410 -54.08 15.17 18.05
CA GLY A 410 -52.75 15.69 17.81
C GLY A 410 -51.94 15.85 19.10
N PHE A 411 -50.81 15.15 19.23
CA PHE A 411 -49.91 15.17 20.39
C PHE A 411 -48.45 15.45 19.97
N ARG A 412 -47.58 15.73 20.95
CA ARG A 412 -46.13 15.76 20.76
C ARG A 412 -45.53 14.66 21.62
N PRO A 413 -44.68 13.78 21.06
CA PRO A 413 -43.99 12.78 21.87
C PRO A 413 -43.15 13.44 22.95
N LYS A 414 -43.05 12.80 24.12
CA LYS A 414 -42.22 13.24 25.25
C LYS A 414 -41.30 12.11 25.67
N ILE A 415 -40.04 12.42 25.96
CA ILE A 415 -39.11 11.46 26.54
C ILE A 415 -39.50 11.24 28.01
N THR A 416 -39.57 9.98 28.43
CA THR A 416 -39.82 9.64 29.84
C THR A 416 -38.58 9.90 30.69
N GLU A 417 -38.71 9.91 32.02
CA GLU A 417 -37.53 10.06 32.89
C GLU A 417 -36.50 8.93 32.69
N LEU A 418 -36.98 7.72 32.35
CA LEU A 418 -36.12 6.60 31.99
C LEU A 418 -35.46 6.83 30.62
N GLY A 419 -36.21 7.29 29.63
CA GLY A 419 -35.71 7.59 28.29
C GLY A 419 -34.55 8.60 28.29
N ARG A 420 -34.53 9.56 29.21
CA ARG A 420 -33.43 10.53 29.32
C ARG A 420 -32.07 9.92 29.65
N ARG A 421 -32.06 8.72 30.25
CA ARG A 421 -30.85 7.99 30.64
C ARG A 421 -30.61 6.75 29.78
N HIS A 422 -31.55 6.42 28.90
CA HIS A 422 -31.49 5.22 28.09
C HIS A 422 -30.74 5.51 26.79
N PRO A 423 -29.74 4.69 26.39
CA PRO A 423 -28.90 4.97 25.22
C PRO A 423 -29.67 5.21 23.91
N VAL A 424 -30.84 4.58 23.75
CA VAL A 424 -31.70 4.74 22.55
C VAL A 424 -32.26 6.16 22.39
N THR A 425 -32.51 6.86 23.49
CA THR A 425 -33.16 8.19 23.48
C THR A 425 -32.29 9.28 24.10
N GLU A 426 -31.07 8.94 24.52
CA GLU A 426 -30.08 9.88 25.02
C GLU A 426 -29.72 10.89 23.91
N GLY A 427 -29.65 12.18 24.27
CA GLY A 427 -29.33 13.25 23.32
C GLY A 427 -30.48 13.71 22.41
N LEU A 428 -31.53 12.90 22.23
CA LEU A 428 -32.63 13.18 21.29
C LEU A 428 -33.41 14.47 21.59
N GLU A 429 -33.49 14.87 22.87
CA GLU A 429 -34.06 16.16 23.29
C GLU A 429 -33.18 17.36 22.89
N LYS A 430 -31.85 17.18 22.84
CA LYS A 430 -30.89 18.23 22.47
C LYS A 430 -30.82 18.43 20.95
N ASP A 431 -30.98 17.35 20.20
CA ASP A 431 -30.98 17.36 18.73
C ASP A 431 -32.34 17.75 18.14
N ALA A 432 -33.34 18.03 19.00
CA ALA A 432 -34.63 18.50 18.56
C ALA A 432 -34.50 19.88 17.89
N PRO A 433 -35.18 20.14 16.75
CA PRO A 433 -35.18 21.44 16.08
C PRO A 433 -35.66 22.58 17.01
N GLU A 434 -35.29 23.83 16.70
CA GLU A 434 -35.85 25.00 17.39
C GLU A 434 -37.39 24.99 17.29
N GLY A 435 -38.07 24.81 18.43
CA GLY A 435 -39.53 24.62 18.51
C GLY A 435 -39.99 23.19 18.86
N GLY A 436 -39.06 22.26 19.01
CA GLY A 436 -39.28 20.87 19.40
C GLY A 436 -39.75 19.97 18.25
N TRP A 437 -40.13 18.74 18.55
CA TRP A 437 -40.62 17.81 17.55
C TRP A 437 -41.97 18.23 16.93
N GLY A 438 -42.17 17.80 15.68
CA GLY A 438 -43.43 17.97 14.95
C GLY A 438 -44.61 17.30 15.65
N ARG A 439 -45.83 17.77 15.34
CA ARG A 439 -47.07 17.21 15.90
C ARG A 439 -47.41 15.88 15.23
N TRP A 440 -47.70 14.86 16.03
CA TRP A 440 -48.18 13.55 15.61
C TRP A 440 -49.70 13.49 15.77
N PHE A 441 -50.39 12.69 14.96
CA PHE A 441 -51.86 12.75 14.87
C PHE A 441 -52.58 11.45 15.22
N ARG A 442 -51.87 10.33 15.24
CA ARG A 442 -52.44 9.00 15.49
C ARG A 442 -51.50 8.18 16.35
N GLN A 443 -52.07 7.46 17.32
CA GLN A 443 -51.38 6.49 18.16
C GLN A 443 -52.33 5.32 18.42
N ILE A 444 -51.82 4.10 18.40
CA ILE A 444 -52.57 2.92 18.87
C ILE A 444 -52.41 2.88 20.36
N GLU A 445 -53.53 2.73 21.05
CA GLU A 445 -53.46 2.42 22.46
C GLU A 445 -52.96 0.99 22.64
N VAL A 446 -51.88 0.87 23.41
CA VAL A 446 -51.25 -0.39 23.74
C VAL A 446 -51.21 -0.55 25.24
N GLN A 447 -51.42 -1.79 25.69
CA GLN A 447 -51.14 -2.20 27.05
C GLN A 447 -49.72 -2.74 27.12
N GLN A 448 -48.89 -2.16 27.99
CA GLN A 448 -47.56 -2.68 28.25
C GLN A 448 -47.67 -4.02 28.98
N THR A 449 -47.03 -5.06 28.45
CA THR A 449 -46.93 -6.39 29.08
C THR A 449 -45.54 -6.62 29.66
N ALA A 450 -44.49 -6.06 29.03
CA ALA A 450 -43.10 -6.15 29.46
C ALA A 450 -42.28 -4.93 28.98
N GLY A 451 -40.98 -4.95 29.22
CA GLY A 451 -40.04 -3.94 28.69
C GLY A 451 -40.05 -2.61 29.43
N GLN A 452 -39.50 -1.59 28.78
CA GLN A 452 -39.29 -0.25 29.33
C GLN A 452 -39.89 0.78 28.38
N VAL A 453 -40.64 1.76 28.91
CA VAL A 453 -41.24 2.84 28.11
C VAL A 453 -40.29 4.04 28.11
N LEU A 454 -39.72 4.34 26.95
CA LEU A 454 -38.74 5.40 26.75
C LEU A 454 -39.40 6.69 26.27
N MET A 455 -40.53 6.58 25.57
CA MET A 455 -41.30 7.73 25.10
C MET A 455 -42.79 7.57 25.40
N SER A 456 -43.44 8.69 25.70
CA SER A 456 -44.88 8.78 25.93
C SER A 456 -45.53 9.67 24.86
N GLY A 457 -46.77 9.34 24.51
CA GLY A 457 -47.54 10.01 23.46
C GLY A 457 -48.82 10.66 23.97
N ALA A 458 -49.90 10.50 23.22
CA ALA A 458 -51.24 10.96 23.58
C ALA A 458 -51.65 10.40 24.95
N ASN A 459 -52.18 11.25 25.82
CA ASN A 459 -52.62 10.89 27.18
C ASN A 459 -51.52 10.21 28.03
N ASP A 460 -50.25 10.53 27.75
CA ASP A 460 -49.05 9.92 28.37
C ASP A 460 -48.99 8.37 28.22
N LEU A 461 -49.67 7.84 27.19
CA LEU A 461 -49.62 6.41 26.84
C LEU A 461 -48.29 6.03 26.20
N PRO A 462 -47.85 4.76 26.34
CA PRO A 462 -46.58 4.27 25.77
C PRO A 462 -46.47 4.49 24.26
N LEU A 463 -45.29 4.96 23.82
CA LEU A 463 -45.00 5.22 22.40
C LEU A 463 -43.77 4.46 21.88
N LEU A 464 -42.69 4.41 22.68
CA LEU A 464 -41.47 3.66 22.42
C LEU A 464 -41.12 2.83 23.65
#